data_AF-A0A7T8LH89-F1
#
_entry.id   AF-A0A7T8LH89-F1
#
_cell.length_a   1.000
_cell.length_b   1.000
_cell.length_c   1.000
_cell.angle_alpha   90.00
_cell.angle_beta   90.00
_cell.angle_gamma   90.00
#
_symmetry.space_group_name_H-M   'P 1'
#
loop_
_entity.id
_entity.type
_entity.pdbx_description
1 polymer ?
#
loop_
_entity_poly.entity_id
_entity_poly.type
_entity_poly.pdbx_seq_one_letter_code
_entity_poly.pdbx_strand_id
1 'polypeptide(L)'
;MALKATIYKAVVNVADLDRNRFLDAALTLARHPSETQERMMLRLLAWIKYADERLQFTRGLSAEDEPEIWRRNDHLGIDLWIELGLPDERRLKKACTQAGDVALFVYNSRAAQIWWQQHQSKCAQFTNLSVWYLDDGQLAQLSEFADRTMTLQATIQDGAIWLSDARNNLEIQLTVWQQPS
;
A
#
# COMPACT_ATOMS: atom_id res chain seq x y z
N MET A 1 6.28 0.45 29.13
CA MET A 1 5.12 1.22 28.62
C MET A 1 5.15 1.15 27.11
N ALA A 2 4.06 0.75 26.45
CA ALA A 2 3.99 0.76 24.99
C ALA A 2 4.15 2.19 24.48
N LEU A 3 5.11 2.43 23.59
CA LEU A 3 5.31 3.74 22.99
C LEU A 3 4.03 4.14 22.21
N LYS A 4 3.54 5.36 22.42
CA LYS A 4 2.29 5.83 21.80
C LYS A 4 2.49 6.03 20.29
N ALA A 5 1.56 5.51 19.49
CA ALA A 5 1.52 5.77 18.06
C ALA A 5 1.28 7.26 17.77
N THR A 6 1.85 7.74 16.68
CA THR A 6 1.71 9.13 16.21
C THR A 6 0.59 9.19 15.16
N ILE A 7 -0.47 9.96 15.39
CA ILE A 7 -1.70 9.94 14.56
C ILE A 7 -1.65 10.94 13.43
N TYR A 8 -1.62 10.51 12.18
CA TYR A 8 -1.68 11.35 10.99
C TYR A 8 -3.11 11.41 10.45
N LYS A 9 -3.50 12.55 9.89
CA LYS A 9 -4.78 12.71 9.18
C LYS A 9 -4.51 13.05 7.73
N ALA A 10 -5.23 12.42 6.81
CA ALA A 10 -5.15 12.73 5.39
C ALA A 10 -6.56 12.90 4.82
N VAL A 11 -6.85 14.07 4.26
CA VAL A 11 -7.99 14.23 3.36
C VAL A 11 -7.48 13.95 1.96
N VAL A 12 -8.03 12.94 1.30
CA VAL A 12 -7.58 12.45 -0.01
C VAL A 12 -8.73 12.51 -1.00
N ASN A 13 -8.52 13.21 -2.10
CA ASN A 13 -9.36 13.14 -3.28
C ASN A 13 -8.66 12.25 -4.32
N VAL A 14 -9.31 11.16 -4.73
CA VAL A 14 -8.79 10.21 -5.73
C VAL A 14 -9.65 10.29 -6.98
N ALA A 15 -9.04 10.66 -8.10
CA ALA A 15 -9.60 10.61 -9.44
C ALA A 15 -8.93 9.45 -10.20
N ASP A 16 -9.51 8.26 -10.11
CA ASP A 16 -9.03 7.07 -10.80
C ASP A 16 -9.73 6.91 -12.15
N LEU A 17 -9.05 7.35 -13.21
CA LEU A 17 -9.57 7.31 -14.57
C LEU A 17 -9.52 5.89 -15.15
N ASP A 18 -8.55 5.07 -14.74
CA ASP A 18 -8.40 3.67 -15.17
C ASP A 18 -9.61 2.82 -14.76
N ARG A 19 -10.14 3.05 -13.55
CA ARG A 19 -11.30 2.36 -12.98
C ARG A 19 -12.60 3.19 -13.07
N ASN A 20 -12.55 4.39 -13.66
CA ASN A 20 -13.63 5.37 -13.70
C ASN A 20 -14.28 5.60 -12.32
N ARG A 21 -13.45 5.83 -11.30
CA ARG A 21 -13.84 6.00 -9.90
C ARG A 21 -13.33 7.32 -9.34
N PHE A 22 -14.20 8.04 -8.65
CA PHE A 22 -13.88 9.26 -7.93
C PHE A 22 -14.26 9.08 -6.47
N LEU A 23 -13.33 9.34 -5.56
CA LEU A 23 -13.51 9.10 -4.12
C LEU A 23 -12.88 10.22 -3.30
N ASP A 24 -13.66 10.75 -2.37
CA ASP A 24 -13.18 11.61 -1.29
C ASP A 24 -13.14 10.81 0.02
N ALA A 25 -12.00 10.81 0.69
CA ALA A 25 -11.84 10.09 1.95
C ALA A 25 -11.08 10.90 3.00
N ALA A 26 -11.57 10.86 4.23
CA ALA A 26 -10.87 11.38 5.40
C ALA A 26 -10.24 10.20 6.17
N LEU A 27 -8.94 10.01 6.01
CA LEU A 27 -8.18 8.90 6.55
C LEU A 27 -7.49 9.30 7.86
N THR A 28 -7.39 8.34 8.78
CA THR A 28 -6.60 8.46 10.01
C THR A 28 -5.59 7.32 10.06
N LEU A 29 -4.30 7.66 10.06
CA LEU A 29 -3.21 6.68 10.08
C LEU A 29 -2.52 6.73 11.45
N ALA A 30 -2.49 5.61 12.16
CA ALA A 30 -1.66 5.46 13.33
C ALA A 30 -0.27 4.99 12.90
N ARG A 31 0.76 5.84 13.11
CA ARG A 31 2.16 5.48 12.85
C ARG A 31 2.77 4.86 14.09
N HIS A 32 3.11 3.57 14.02
CA HIS A 32 3.83 2.91 15.11
C HIS A 32 5.26 3.49 15.24
N PRO A 33 5.86 3.57 16.43
CA PRO A 33 7.22 4.10 16.60
C PRO A 33 8.32 3.37 15.81
N SER A 34 8.10 2.09 15.47
CA SER A 34 9.00 1.34 14.57
C SER A 34 8.67 1.51 13.08
N GLU A 35 7.57 2.17 12.74
CA GLU A 35 7.18 2.46 11.35
C GLU A 35 7.88 3.74 10.89
N THR A 36 8.67 3.63 9.82
CA THR A 36 9.30 4.79 9.19
C THR A 36 8.25 5.66 8.50
N GLN A 37 8.58 6.94 8.28
CA GLN A 37 7.71 7.85 7.54
C GLN A 37 7.47 7.35 6.11
N GLU A 38 8.52 6.86 5.45
CA GLU A 38 8.45 6.26 4.12
C GLU A 38 7.47 5.09 4.07
N ARG A 39 7.54 4.16 5.03
CA ARG A 39 6.60 3.02 5.08
C ARG A 39 5.16 3.48 5.27
N MET A 40 4.92 4.46 6.15
CA MET A 40 3.59 5.02 6.35
C MET A 40 3.05 5.67 5.08
N MET A 41 3.88 6.42 4.35
CA MET A 41 3.47 7.06 3.09
C MET A 41 3.27 6.05 1.96
N LEU A 42 4.08 4.99 1.90
CA LEU A 42 3.85 3.86 1.00
C LEU A 42 2.52 3.17 1.29
N ARG A 43 2.13 3.07 2.58
CA ARG A 43 0.84 2.51 2.99
C ARG A 43 -0.32 3.40 2.53
N LEU A 44 -0.16 4.71 2.64
CA LEU A 44 -1.12 5.67 2.08
C LEU A 44 -1.22 5.58 0.55
N LEU A 45 -0.09 5.48 -0.16
CA LEU A 45 -0.06 5.28 -1.61
C LEU A 45 -0.75 3.97 -2.02
N ALA A 46 -0.53 2.90 -1.27
CA ALA A 46 -1.19 1.62 -1.50
C ALA A 46 -2.71 1.72 -1.32
N TRP A 47 -3.17 2.48 -0.31
CA TRP A 47 -4.58 2.81 -0.16
C TRP A 47 -5.12 3.58 -1.37
N ILE A 48 -4.39 4.59 -1.85
CA ILE A 48 -4.76 5.41 -3.02
C ILE A 48 -4.90 4.54 -4.28
N LYS A 49 -3.91 3.68 -4.56
CA LYS A 49 -3.95 2.77 -5.73
C LYS A 49 -5.19 1.86 -5.72
N TYR A 50 -5.62 1.43 -4.54
CA TYR A 50 -6.76 0.53 -4.37
C TYR A 50 -8.00 1.23 -3.82
N ALA A 51 -8.07 2.56 -3.92
CA ALA A 51 -9.07 3.41 -3.28
C ALA A 51 -10.50 2.84 -3.38
N ASP A 52 -11.10 2.66 -2.20
CA ASP A 52 -12.44 2.12 -2.00
C ASP A 52 -12.95 2.53 -0.62
N GLU A 53 -14.24 2.85 -0.49
CA GLU A 53 -14.86 3.27 0.77
C GLU A 53 -14.73 2.23 1.88
N ARG A 54 -14.64 0.95 1.52
CA ARG A 54 -14.54 -0.18 2.45
C ARG A 54 -13.09 -0.54 2.81
N LEU A 55 -12.11 0.15 2.23
CA LEU A 55 -10.70 -0.12 2.44
C LEU A 55 -10.23 0.48 3.77
N GLN A 56 -9.79 -0.37 4.70
CA GLN A 56 -9.47 0.01 6.08
C GLN A 56 -8.02 -0.30 6.43
N PHE A 57 -7.32 0.68 7.03
CA PHE A 57 -6.05 0.41 7.72
C PHE A 57 -6.30 -0.45 8.95
N THR A 58 -5.36 -1.32 9.24
CA THR A 58 -5.40 -2.25 10.37
C THR A 58 -4.27 -1.90 11.35
N ARG A 59 -3.97 -2.80 12.29
CA ARG A 59 -2.81 -2.67 13.17
C ARG A 59 -1.48 -3.02 12.49
N GLY A 60 -1.52 -3.63 11.29
CA GLY A 60 -0.35 -3.90 10.44
C GLY A 60 0.82 -4.48 11.22
N LEU A 61 1.97 -3.79 11.19
CA LEU A 61 3.18 -4.10 11.96
C LEU A 61 2.98 -4.46 13.46
N SER A 62 1.87 -4.07 14.08
CA SER A 62 1.56 -4.36 15.48
C SER A 62 0.74 -5.65 15.68
N ALA A 63 0.36 -6.34 14.61
CA ALA A 63 -0.45 -7.57 14.64
C ALA A 63 0.01 -8.56 13.57
N GLU A 64 0.41 -9.77 13.99
CA GLU A 64 0.90 -10.81 13.06
C GLU A 64 -0.20 -11.43 12.19
N ASP A 65 -1.47 -11.15 12.49
CA ASP A 65 -2.62 -11.75 11.84
C ASP A 65 -3.40 -10.83 10.91
N GLU A 66 -3.14 -9.52 10.96
CA GLU A 66 -3.78 -8.53 10.09
C GLU A 66 -2.83 -8.10 8.95
N PRO A 67 -3.34 -7.77 7.75
CA PRO A 67 -2.57 -7.07 6.69
C PRO A 67 -2.15 -5.67 7.14
N GLU A 68 -1.56 -4.86 6.27
CA GLU A 68 -1.47 -3.41 6.50
C GLU A 68 -2.80 -2.69 6.23
N ILE A 69 -3.53 -3.17 5.21
CA ILE A 69 -4.82 -2.67 4.77
C ILE A 69 -5.64 -3.85 4.25
N TRP A 70 -6.94 -3.84 4.49
CA TRP A 70 -7.86 -4.79 3.87
C TRP A 70 -9.15 -4.16 3.37
N ARG A 71 -9.79 -4.83 2.42
CA ARG A 71 -11.21 -4.62 2.10
C ARG A 71 -11.94 -5.91 2.44
N ARG A 72 -13.00 -5.80 3.25
CA ARG A 72 -13.86 -6.94 3.60
C ARG A 72 -15.24 -6.82 2.96
N ASN A 73 -15.81 -7.94 2.52
CA ASN A 73 -17.18 -8.02 2.02
C ASN A 73 -18.21 -8.08 3.16
N ASP A 74 -19.49 -8.12 2.80
CA ASP A 74 -20.62 -8.11 3.74
C ASP A 74 -20.71 -9.36 4.62
N HIS A 75 -19.97 -10.41 4.25
CA HIS A 75 -19.90 -11.69 4.96
C HIS A 75 -18.63 -11.79 5.81
N LEU A 76 -17.92 -10.67 6.00
CA LEU A 76 -16.66 -10.56 6.73
C LEU A 76 -15.47 -11.32 6.08
N GLY A 77 -15.63 -11.81 4.86
CA GLY A 77 -14.52 -12.33 4.05
C GLY A 77 -13.60 -11.21 3.58
N ILE A 78 -12.33 -11.52 3.34
CA ILE A 78 -11.33 -10.55 2.87
C ILE A 78 -11.33 -10.57 1.34
N ASP A 79 -11.82 -9.50 0.72
CA ASP A 79 -11.76 -9.37 -0.75
C ASP A 79 -10.38 -8.94 -1.21
N LEU A 80 -9.74 -8.03 -0.47
CA LEU A 80 -8.41 -7.51 -0.79
C LEU A 80 -7.53 -7.48 0.46
N TRP A 81 -6.35 -8.07 0.37
CA TRP A 81 -5.28 -8.00 1.37
C TRP A 81 -4.11 -7.20 0.82
N ILE A 82 -3.73 -6.11 1.49
CA ILE A 82 -2.57 -5.31 1.10
C ILE A 82 -1.45 -5.51 2.12
N GLU A 83 -0.28 -5.89 1.62
CA GLU A 83 0.93 -6.13 2.38
C GLU A 83 2.05 -5.20 1.92
N LEU A 84 2.94 -4.79 2.81
CA LEU A 84 4.10 -3.97 2.48
C LEU A 84 5.41 -4.60 2.95
N GLY A 85 6.46 -4.49 2.15
CA GLY A 85 7.82 -4.88 2.49
C GLY A 85 8.23 -6.20 1.84
N LEU A 86 8.97 -7.02 2.58
CA LEU A 86 9.60 -8.25 2.11
C LEU A 86 9.13 -9.46 2.94
N PRO A 87 7.84 -9.83 2.85
CA PRO A 87 7.28 -10.92 3.64
C PRO A 87 7.93 -12.26 3.28
N ASP A 88 7.95 -13.18 4.26
CA ASP A 88 8.34 -14.56 4.00
C ASP A 88 7.24 -15.33 3.25
N GLU A 89 7.60 -16.53 2.79
CA GLU A 89 6.69 -17.41 2.06
C GLU A 89 5.45 -17.79 2.86
N ARG A 90 5.60 -17.96 4.19
CA ARG A 90 4.51 -18.36 5.07
C ARG A 90 3.45 -17.26 5.13
N ARG A 91 3.88 -16.00 5.27
CA ARG A 91 3.01 -14.83 5.29
C ARG A 91 2.31 -14.62 3.95
N LEU A 92 3.02 -14.75 2.83
CA LEU A 92 2.42 -14.64 1.50
C LEU A 92 1.39 -15.73 1.24
N LYS A 93 1.72 -16.98 1.56
CA LYS A 93 0.78 -18.11 1.43
C LYS A 93 -0.47 -17.85 2.26
N LYS A 94 -0.32 -17.41 3.52
CA LYS A 94 -1.45 -17.06 4.39
C LYS A 94 -2.35 -16.01 3.70
N ALA A 95 -1.79 -14.89 3.27
CA ALA A 95 -2.54 -13.83 2.61
C ALA A 95 -3.31 -14.36 1.38
N CYS A 96 -2.63 -15.07 0.47
CA CYS A 96 -3.22 -15.55 -0.78
C CYS A 96 -4.32 -16.61 -0.55
N THR A 97 -4.25 -17.36 0.56
CA THR A 97 -5.30 -18.33 0.93
C THR A 97 -6.49 -17.72 1.68
N GLN A 98 -6.32 -16.55 2.29
CA GLN A 98 -7.35 -15.91 3.12
C GLN A 98 -8.14 -14.82 2.39
N ALA A 99 -7.58 -14.28 1.30
CA ALA A 99 -8.17 -13.17 0.56
C ALA A 99 -8.51 -13.54 -0.88
N GLY A 100 -9.50 -12.84 -1.44
CA GLY A 100 -9.81 -12.89 -2.88
C GLY A 100 -8.61 -12.46 -3.70
N ASP A 101 -8.11 -11.24 -3.45
CA ASP A 101 -6.93 -10.64 -4.06
C ASP A 101 -5.87 -10.26 -3.02
N VAL A 102 -4.60 -10.33 -3.40
CA VAL A 102 -3.47 -9.87 -2.59
C VAL A 102 -2.63 -8.86 -3.39
N ALA A 103 -2.33 -7.72 -2.78
CA ALA A 103 -1.40 -6.74 -3.33
C ALA A 103 -0.21 -6.56 -2.38
N LEU A 104 0.99 -6.90 -2.86
CA LEU A 104 2.24 -6.67 -2.14
C LEU A 104 2.94 -5.42 -2.70
N PHE A 105 3.29 -4.49 -1.83
CA PHE A 105 4.12 -3.32 -2.16
C PHE A 105 5.53 -3.49 -1.59
N VAL A 106 6.48 -3.65 -2.49
CA VAL A 106 7.88 -3.88 -2.20
C VAL A 106 8.67 -2.57 -2.35
N TYR A 107 9.61 -2.34 -1.44
CA TYR A 107 10.53 -1.20 -1.43
C TYR A 107 11.88 -1.62 -0.82
N ASN A 108 12.85 -0.69 -0.74
CA ASN A 108 14.25 -0.94 -0.37
C ASN A 108 14.99 -1.69 -1.48
N SER A 109 15.47 -0.95 -2.49
CA SER A 109 15.94 -1.49 -3.78
C SER A 109 16.87 -2.70 -3.62
N ARG A 110 17.91 -2.58 -2.77
CA ARG A 110 18.89 -3.67 -2.61
C ARG A 110 18.27 -4.94 -2.04
N ALA A 111 17.51 -4.81 -0.96
CA ALA A 111 16.90 -5.97 -0.30
C ALA A 111 15.76 -6.56 -1.15
N ALA A 112 15.00 -5.70 -1.82
CA ALA A 112 13.90 -6.07 -2.70
C ALA A 112 14.34 -6.92 -3.89
N GLN A 113 15.45 -6.55 -4.56
CA GLN A 113 15.99 -7.33 -5.68
C GLN A 113 16.45 -8.72 -5.24
N ILE A 114 17.13 -8.82 -4.09
CA ILE A 114 17.57 -10.11 -3.53
C ILE A 114 16.34 -10.97 -3.17
N TRP A 115 15.35 -10.37 -2.51
CA TRP A 115 14.13 -11.06 -2.14
C TRP A 115 13.38 -11.57 -3.38
N TRP A 116 13.25 -10.75 -4.42
CA TRP A 116 12.55 -11.13 -5.65
C TRP A 116 13.23 -12.30 -6.37
N GLN A 117 14.56 -12.27 -6.50
CA GLN A 117 15.31 -13.38 -7.09
C GLN A 117 15.08 -14.72 -6.36
N GLN A 118 14.87 -14.68 -5.04
CA GLN A 118 14.63 -15.87 -4.24
C GLN A 118 13.17 -16.35 -4.27
N HIS A 119 12.21 -15.43 -4.45
CA HIS A 119 10.79 -15.71 -4.26
C HIS A 119 9.95 -15.68 -5.54
N GLN A 120 10.45 -15.16 -6.66
CA GLN A 120 9.69 -14.97 -7.90
C GLN A 120 8.97 -16.26 -8.36
N SER A 121 9.67 -17.38 -8.41
CA SER A 121 9.09 -18.67 -8.86
C SER A 121 8.00 -19.21 -7.93
N LYS A 122 8.04 -18.83 -6.65
CA LYS A 122 7.03 -19.20 -5.66
C LYS A 122 5.85 -18.24 -5.70
N CYS A 123 6.12 -16.93 -5.84
CA CYS A 123 5.09 -15.91 -6.00
C CYS A 123 4.24 -16.17 -7.25
N ALA A 124 4.85 -16.62 -8.34
CA ALA A 124 4.17 -16.96 -9.59
C ALA A 124 3.14 -18.10 -9.46
N GLN A 125 3.16 -18.88 -8.38
CA GLN A 125 2.17 -19.93 -8.12
C GLN A 125 0.85 -19.36 -7.55
N PHE A 126 0.86 -18.13 -7.04
CA PHE A 126 -0.33 -17.47 -6.53
C PHE A 126 -1.00 -16.65 -7.64
N THR A 127 -2.12 -17.16 -8.15
CA THR A 127 -2.87 -16.54 -9.26
C THR A 127 -3.59 -15.26 -8.86
N ASN A 128 -3.74 -14.99 -7.56
CA ASN A 128 -4.39 -13.80 -7.02
C ASN A 128 -3.41 -12.78 -6.42
N LEU A 129 -2.11 -12.93 -6.68
CA LEU A 129 -1.07 -12.05 -6.12
C LEU A 129 -0.60 -11.03 -7.16
N SER A 130 -0.73 -9.75 -6.81
CA SER A 130 -0.04 -8.63 -7.45
C SER A 130 1.19 -8.22 -6.65
N VAL A 131 2.33 -8.00 -7.31
CA VAL A 131 3.56 -7.49 -6.68
C VAL A 131 3.96 -6.18 -7.38
N TRP A 132 3.94 -5.10 -6.61
CA TRP A 132 4.30 -3.75 -7.02
C TRP A 132 5.60 -3.35 -6.35
N TYR A 133 6.50 -2.74 -7.11
CA TYR A 133 7.77 -2.23 -6.60
C TYR A 133 7.84 -0.72 -6.76
N LEU A 134 8.31 -0.04 -5.70
CA LEU A 134 8.65 1.38 -5.70
C LEU A 134 10.14 1.52 -5.36
N ASP A 135 10.89 2.22 -6.21
CA ASP A 135 12.30 2.48 -5.96
C ASP A 135 12.53 3.52 -4.85
N ASP A 136 13.75 3.53 -4.31
CA ASP A 136 14.10 4.38 -3.16
C ASP A 136 14.03 5.89 -3.48
N GLY A 137 14.21 6.28 -4.75
CA GLY A 137 14.13 7.68 -5.17
C GLY A 137 12.70 8.20 -5.11
N GLN A 138 11.76 7.48 -5.73
CA GLN A 138 10.34 7.82 -5.67
C GLN A 138 9.79 7.71 -4.24
N LEU A 139 10.23 6.72 -3.46
CA LEU A 139 9.81 6.56 -2.07
C LEU A 139 10.27 7.73 -1.19
N ALA A 140 11.50 8.23 -1.39
CA ALA A 140 12.00 9.40 -0.68
C ALA A 140 11.16 10.65 -1.00
N GLN A 141 10.85 10.90 -2.29
CA GLN A 141 10.00 12.01 -2.70
C GLN A 141 8.57 11.89 -2.15
N LEU A 142 7.99 10.69 -2.18
CA LEU A 142 6.68 10.43 -1.58
C LEU A 142 6.66 10.73 -0.07
N SER A 143 7.78 10.48 0.63
CA SER A 143 7.91 10.77 2.06
C SER A 143 7.85 12.28 2.37
N GLU A 144 8.18 13.15 1.41
CA GLU A 144 8.15 14.62 1.60
C GLU A 144 6.74 15.19 1.74
N PHE A 145 5.71 14.47 1.25
CA PHE A 145 4.30 14.84 1.41
C PHE A 145 3.77 14.62 2.85
N ALA A 146 4.55 13.98 3.72
CA ALA A 146 4.11 13.64 5.06
C ALA A 146 4.00 14.88 5.97
N ASP A 147 2.78 15.21 6.36
CA ASP A 147 2.47 16.19 7.42
C ASP A 147 1.48 15.57 8.43
N ARG A 148 1.44 16.07 9.67
CA ARG A 148 0.45 15.67 10.68
C ARG A 148 -0.98 15.76 10.13
N THR A 149 -1.24 16.76 9.28
CA THR A 149 -2.50 16.92 8.55
C THR A 149 -2.23 17.15 7.07
N MET A 150 -2.57 16.18 6.24
CA MET A 150 -2.38 16.21 4.79
C MET A 150 -3.69 16.50 4.06
N THR A 151 -3.59 17.25 2.97
CA THR A 151 -4.65 17.37 1.96
C THR A 151 -4.01 16.99 0.63
N LEU A 152 -4.44 15.85 0.07
CA LEU A 152 -3.81 15.23 -1.08
C LEU A 152 -4.83 15.08 -2.22
N GLN A 153 -4.36 15.31 -3.43
CA GLN A 153 -5.08 15.00 -4.67
C GLN A 153 -4.28 13.96 -5.43
N ALA A 154 -4.93 12.85 -5.78
CA ALA A 154 -4.34 11.76 -6.54
C ALA A 154 -5.13 11.53 -7.82
N THR A 155 -4.47 11.64 -8.98
CA THR A 155 -5.04 11.21 -10.26
C THR A 155 -4.36 9.92 -10.69
N ILE A 156 -5.13 8.91 -11.08
CA ILE A 156 -4.62 7.63 -11.58
C ILE A 156 -5.04 7.48 -13.03
N GLN A 157 -4.06 7.35 -13.92
CA GLN A 157 -4.29 7.18 -15.35
C GLN A 157 -3.13 6.39 -15.97
N ASP A 158 -3.44 5.43 -16.82
CA ASP A 158 -2.50 4.56 -17.51
C ASP A 158 -1.52 3.87 -16.53
N GLY A 159 -2.00 3.53 -15.33
CA GLY A 159 -1.22 2.90 -14.25
C GLY A 159 -0.31 3.85 -13.45
N ALA A 160 -0.13 5.09 -13.89
CA ALA A 160 0.62 6.13 -13.20
C ALA A 160 -0.23 6.81 -12.13
N ILE A 161 0.40 7.30 -11.06
CA ILE A 161 -0.26 8.03 -9.98
C ILE A 161 0.36 9.42 -9.88
N TRP A 162 -0.39 10.46 -10.26
CA TRP A 162 0.00 11.85 -9.99
C TRP A 162 -0.53 12.27 -8.63
N LEU A 163 0.38 12.43 -7.67
CA LEU A 163 0.08 12.85 -6.31
C LEU A 163 0.50 14.31 -6.12
N SER A 164 -0.42 15.13 -5.60
CA SER A 164 -0.14 16.54 -5.33
C SER A 164 -0.74 17.00 -4.00
N ASP A 165 -0.11 18.04 -3.45
CA ASP A 165 -0.61 18.84 -2.34
C ASP A 165 -0.52 20.34 -2.69
N ALA A 166 -0.63 21.24 -1.72
CA ALA A 166 -0.57 22.69 -1.96
C ALA A 166 0.81 23.21 -2.43
N ARG A 167 1.88 22.42 -2.32
CA ARG A 167 3.27 22.82 -2.54
C ARG A 167 4.01 21.91 -3.52
N ASN A 168 3.65 20.65 -3.56
CA ASN A 168 4.38 19.58 -4.22
C ASN A 168 3.48 18.88 -5.26
N ASN A 169 4.12 18.40 -6.33
CA ASN A 169 3.51 17.50 -7.30
C ASN A 169 4.53 16.43 -7.66
N LEU A 170 4.10 15.17 -7.65
CA LEU A 170 4.93 14.01 -7.88
C LEU A 170 4.19 13.02 -8.77
N GLU A 171 4.82 12.62 -9.87
CA GLU A 171 4.39 11.47 -10.64
C GLU A 171 5.04 10.21 -10.06
N ILE A 172 4.22 9.19 -9.79
CA ILE A 172 4.64 7.92 -9.22
C ILE A 172 4.34 6.80 -10.23
N GLN A 173 5.38 6.06 -10.58
CA GLN A 173 5.33 4.91 -11.47
C GLN A 173 5.70 3.65 -10.69
N LEU A 174 4.70 2.83 -10.36
CA LEU A 174 4.90 1.55 -9.70
C LEU A 174 5.33 0.50 -10.72
N THR A 175 6.49 -0.10 -10.51
CA THR A 175 6.95 -1.20 -11.36
C THR A 175 6.14 -2.45 -11.05
N VAL A 176 5.57 -3.08 -12.07
CA VAL A 176 4.88 -4.36 -11.94
C VAL A 176 5.91 -5.49 -11.97
N TRP A 177 6.05 -6.23 -10.87
CA TRP A 177 6.83 -7.46 -10.85
C TRP A 177 5.98 -8.70 -11.11
N GLN A 178 4.73 -8.68 -10.67
CA GLN A 178 3.74 -9.72 -10.94
C GLN A 178 2.33 -9.14 -10.93
N GLN A 179 1.46 -9.66 -11.78
CA GLN A 179 0.01 -9.45 -11.72
C GLN A 179 -0.71 -10.81 -11.80
N PRO A 180 -1.95 -10.89 -11.27
CA PRO A 180 -2.85 -12.00 -11.49
C PRO A 180 -2.96 -12.34 -12.98
N SER A 181 -2.93 -13.63 -13.30
CA SER A 181 -3.10 -14.16 -14.65
C SER A 181 -4.56 -14.35 -15.00
#